data_AF-A0A7G9FN24-F1
#
_entry.id   AF-A0A7G9FN24-F1
#
_cell.length_a   1.000
_cell.length_b   1.000
_cell.length_c   1.000
_cell.angle_alpha   90.00
_cell.angle_beta   90.00
_cell.angle_gamma   90.00
#
_symmetry.space_group_name_H-M   'P 1'
#
loop_
_entity.id
_entity.type
_entity.pdbx_description
1 polymer ?
#
loop_
_entity_poly.entity_id
_entity_poly.type
_entity_poly.pdbx_seq_one_letter_code
_entity_poly.pdbx_strand_id
1 'polypeptide(L)'
;MICKHCKAENEDGALFCSNCGKPLEDEEYDREKMRGNTKLYIGISIALMIFLASGLVFGFFYFSNKVQKANDERNTIASESDVAANYFRSQIREQEDAITELQSQIDLLKASITDYQNKEEDYKKQITALEDKEEAMDGLASFTDAVPSQGYEDMFVSDTFLKFMTNEADTSEEGAETTEAQTTQEAVLRVCISGDIEVSVESSDEDVASFTWDTSPVGPSVARLRVIPGKKGTAILTFTNNLNDEQIKVYVYVQ
;
A
#
# COMPACT_ATOMS: atom_id res chain seq x y z
N MET A 1 83.49 90.62 -24.57
CA MET A 1 82.89 91.12 -23.31
C MET A 1 83.90 91.10 -22.16
N ILE A 2 83.87 92.09 -21.25
CA ILE A 2 84.82 92.17 -20.11
C ILE A 2 84.22 91.48 -18.89
N CYS A 3 84.98 90.58 -18.26
CA CYS A 3 84.55 89.91 -17.03
C CYS A 3 84.33 90.93 -15.90
N LYS A 4 83.12 90.97 -15.32
CA LYS A 4 82.80 91.88 -14.21
C LYS A 4 83.68 91.65 -12.98
N HIS A 5 84.14 90.40 -12.76
CA HIS A 5 84.89 89.97 -11.60
C HIS A 5 86.40 90.23 -11.68
N CYS A 6 87.08 89.78 -12.73
CA CYS A 6 88.55 89.88 -12.84
C CYS A 6 89.02 90.89 -13.90
N LYS A 7 88.10 91.55 -14.60
CA LYS A 7 88.36 92.57 -15.63
C LYS A 7 89.13 92.08 -16.88
N ALA A 8 89.32 90.77 -17.03
CA ALA A 8 89.87 90.20 -18.27
C ALA A 8 88.88 90.33 -19.43
N GLU A 9 89.40 90.56 -20.63
CA GLU A 9 88.63 90.56 -21.87
C GLU A 9 88.38 89.11 -22.33
N ASN A 10 87.14 88.81 -22.70
CA ASN A 10 86.69 87.50 -23.16
C ASN A 10 85.98 87.64 -24.50
N GLU A 11 85.94 86.57 -25.30
CA GLU A 11 85.20 86.53 -26.56
C GLU A 11 83.71 86.80 -26.36
N ASP A 12 83.08 87.46 -27.33
CA ASP A 12 81.66 87.75 -27.30
C ASP A 12 80.86 86.45 -27.47
N GLY A 13 80.08 86.07 -26.43
CA GLY A 13 79.32 84.82 -26.36
C GLY A 13 79.89 83.76 -25.41
N ALA A 14 81.02 84.03 -24.73
CA ALA A 14 81.55 83.13 -23.71
C ALA A 14 80.61 83.08 -22.48
N LEU A 15 80.19 81.87 -22.07
CA LEU A 15 79.35 81.67 -20.88
C LEU A 15 80.12 81.85 -19.56
N PHE A 16 81.43 81.56 -19.57
CA PHE A 16 82.32 81.65 -18.41
C PHE A 16 83.60 82.39 -18.76
N CYS A 17 84.19 83.08 -17.78
CA CYS A 17 85.43 83.82 -17.97
C CYS A 17 86.62 82.86 -18.12
N SER A 18 87.39 83.00 -19.19
CA SER A 18 88.58 82.18 -19.47
C SER A 18 89.70 82.37 -18.45
N ASN A 19 89.75 83.52 -17.76
CA ASN A 19 90.81 83.84 -16.80
C ASN A 19 90.45 83.48 -15.35
N CYS A 20 89.18 83.58 -14.94
CA CYS A 20 88.78 83.31 -13.54
C CYS A 20 87.70 82.23 -13.36
N GLY A 21 87.18 81.66 -14.45
CA GLY A 21 86.20 80.58 -14.45
C GLY A 21 84.78 80.98 -14.00
N LYS A 22 84.52 82.22 -13.61
CA LYS A 22 83.19 82.67 -13.18
C LYS A 22 82.25 82.89 -14.38
N PRO A 23 80.93 82.59 -14.25
CA PRO A 23 79.96 82.84 -15.31
C PRO A 23 79.93 84.34 -15.66
N LEU A 24 79.75 84.63 -16.95
CA LEU A 24 79.75 85.99 -17.50
C LEU A 24 78.34 86.59 -17.60
N GLU A 25 77.31 85.75 -17.62
CA GLU A 25 75.90 86.13 -17.56
C GLU A 25 75.30 85.71 -16.21
N ASP A 26 74.52 86.61 -15.61
CA ASP A 26 73.86 86.41 -14.32
C ASP A 26 72.48 85.75 -14.59
N GLU A 27 72.23 84.52 -14.12
CA GLU A 27 70.99 83.71 -14.32
C GLU A 27 69.72 84.30 -13.65
N GLU A 28 69.59 85.62 -13.58
CA GLU A 28 68.48 86.29 -12.91
C GLU A 28 67.25 86.47 -13.83
N TYR A 29 67.38 86.26 -15.14
CA TYR A 29 66.31 86.55 -16.10
C TYR A 29 65.25 85.43 -16.28
N ASP A 30 65.54 84.18 -15.92
CA ASP A 30 64.60 83.06 -16.14
C ASP A 30 63.68 82.76 -14.94
N ARG A 31 63.94 83.33 -13.76
CA ARG A 31 63.10 83.10 -12.57
C ARG A 31 61.90 84.03 -12.45
N GLU A 32 61.87 85.16 -13.14
CA GLU A 32 60.82 86.17 -12.96
C GLU A 32 59.50 85.82 -13.67
N LYS A 33 59.53 85.03 -14.75
CA LYS A 33 58.30 84.71 -15.51
C LYS A 33 57.40 83.66 -14.85
N MET A 34 57.91 82.84 -13.94
CA MET A 34 57.12 81.83 -13.20
C MET A 34 56.49 82.38 -11.91
N ARG A 35 56.75 83.65 -11.55
CA ARG A 35 56.42 84.20 -10.22
C ARG A 35 55.10 84.99 -10.15
N GLY A 36 54.39 85.15 -11.26
CA GLY A 36 53.12 85.89 -11.33
C GLY A 36 51.87 85.07 -10.97
N ASN A 37 51.83 83.77 -11.31
CA ASN A 37 50.60 82.96 -11.25
C ASN A 37 50.70 81.73 -10.34
N THR A 38 51.79 81.53 -9.59
CA THR A 38 51.99 80.35 -8.75
C THR A 38 50.86 80.13 -7.74
N LYS A 39 50.31 81.22 -7.16
CA LYS A 39 49.15 81.15 -6.25
C LYS A 39 47.86 80.67 -6.95
N LEU A 40 47.69 81.03 -8.22
CA LEU A 40 46.56 80.59 -9.05
C LEU A 40 46.68 79.09 -9.38
N TYR A 41 47.87 78.63 -9.79
CA TYR A 41 48.12 77.22 -10.10
C TYR A 41 48.01 76.31 -8.87
N ILE A 42 48.45 76.77 -7.69
CA ILE A 42 48.27 76.06 -6.43
C ILE A 42 46.77 75.90 -6.12
N GLY A 43 45.97 76.97 -6.30
CA GLY A 43 44.52 76.91 -6.10
C GLY A 43 43.82 75.93 -7.05
N ILE A 44 44.18 75.93 -8.34
CA ILE A 44 43.62 75.01 -9.34
C ILE A 44 44.01 73.56 -9.04
N SER A 45 45.26 73.31 -8.62
CA SER A 45 45.75 72.00 -8.21
C SER A 45 44.97 71.43 -7.03
N ILE A 46 44.74 72.24 -5.99
CA ILE A 46 43.97 71.83 -4.80
C ILE A 46 42.51 71.56 -5.18
N ALA A 47 41.90 72.42 -6.00
CA ALA A 47 40.53 72.23 -6.46
C ALA A 47 40.36 70.94 -7.27
N LEU A 48 41.31 70.61 -8.16
CA LEU A 48 41.30 69.35 -8.91
C LEU A 48 41.47 68.13 -8.00
N MET A 49 42.36 68.18 -7.01
CA MET A 49 42.53 67.10 -6.05
C MET A 49 41.26 66.84 -5.23
N ILE A 50 40.60 67.91 -4.77
CA ILE A 50 39.32 67.79 -4.05
C ILE A 50 38.25 67.20 -4.96
N PHE A 51 38.17 67.65 -6.21
CA PHE A 51 37.20 67.14 -7.17
C PHE A 51 37.40 65.65 -7.45
N LEU A 52 38.64 65.21 -7.69
CA LEU A 52 38.98 63.81 -7.89
C LEU A 52 38.70 62.95 -6.64
N ALA A 53 39.04 63.46 -5.45
CA ALA A 53 38.75 62.77 -4.19
C ALA A 53 37.24 62.65 -3.96
N SER A 54 36.46 63.71 -4.20
CA SER A 54 35.00 63.66 -4.09
C SER A 54 34.36 62.71 -5.10
N GLY A 55 34.88 62.63 -6.32
CA GLY A 55 34.43 61.68 -7.34
C GLY A 55 34.68 60.22 -6.93
N LEU A 56 35.83 59.92 -6.34
CA LEU A 56 36.15 58.59 -5.83
C LEU A 56 35.25 58.19 -4.64
N VAL A 57 35.04 59.09 -3.68
CA VAL A 57 34.17 58.83 -2.52
C VAL A 57 32.71 58.65 -2.98
N PHE A 58 32.22 59.49 -3.88
CA PHE A 58 30.86 59.38 -4.41
C PHE A 58 30.67 58.12 -5.25
N GLY A 59 31.66 57.76 -6.08
CA GLY A 59 31.67 56.53 -6.86
C GLY A 59 31.70 55.27 -5.97
N PHE A 60 32.53 55.27 -4.93
CA PHE A 60 32.57 54.19 -3.95
C PHE A 60 31.24 54.08 -3.21
N PHE A 61 30.68 55.18 -2.72
CA PHE A 61 29.38 55.17 -2.01
C PHE A 61 28.24 54.68 -2.92
N TYR A 62 28.16 55.16 -4.16
CA TYR A 62 27.16 54.71 -5.13
C TYR A 62 27.31 53.21 -5.45
N PHE A 63 28.54 52.74 -5.64
CA PHE A 63 28.82 51.34 -5.91
C PHE A 63 28.51 50.46 -4.69
N SER A 64 28.98 50.83 -3.50
CA SER A 64 28.70 50.12 -2.25
C SER A 64 27.20 50.03 -1.97
N ASN A 65 26.43 51.09 -2.18
CA ASN A 65 24.98 51.08 -1.99
C ASN A 65 24.28 50.13 -2.99
N LYS A 66 24.73 50.14 -4.26
CA LYS A 66 24.22 49.22 -5.28
C LYS A 66 24.58 47.75 -5.00
N VAL A 67 25.80 47.51 -4.49
CA VAL A 67 26.28 46.18 -4.11
C VAL A 67 25.55 45.67 -2.86
N GLN A 68 25.31 46.51 -1.86
CA GLN A 68 24.53 46.13 -0.66
C GLN A 68 23.12 45.73 -1.05
N LYS A 69 22.43 46.52 -1.86
CA LYS A 69 21.07 46.18 -2.31
C LYS A 69 21.03 44.85 -3.07
N ALA A 70 22.00 44.59 -3.94
CA ALA A 70 22.10 43.31 -4.64
C ALA A 70 22.43 42.13 -3.70
N ASN A 71 23.19 42.36 -2.63
CA ASN A 71 23.57 41.33 -1.67
C ASN A 71 22.43 41.02 -0.69
N ASP A 72 21.64 42.02 -0.31
CA ASP A 72 20.44 41.85 0.51
C ASP A 72 19.37 41.05 -0.23
N GLU A 73 19.12 41.39 -1.52
CA GLU A 73 18.24 40.61 -2.40
C GLU A 73 18.74 39.17 -2.58
N ARG A 74 20.06 38.96 -2.67
CA ARG A 74 20.65 37.60 -2.76
C ARG A 74 20.48 36.81 -1.46
N ASN A 75 20.64 37.46 -0.31
CA ASN A 75 20.52 36.82 1.00
C ASN A 75 19.07 36.46 1.32
N THR A 76 18.09 37.30 0.96
CA THR A 76 16.68 36.95 1.10
C THR A 76 16.30 35.76 0.22
N ILE A 77 16.70 35.76 -1.05
CA ILE A 77 16.46 34.62 -1.97
C ILE A 77 17.12 33.33 -1.45
N ALA A 78 18.35 33.42 -0.93
CA ALA A 78 19.04 32.27 -0.34
C ALA A 78 18.28 31.73 0.89
N SER A 79 17.80 32.61 1.77
CA SER A 79 17.06 32.21 2.96
C SER A 79 15.70 31.56 2.63
N GLU A 80 14.98 32.08 1.64
CA GLU A 80 13.71 31.51 1.17
C GLU A 80 13.92 30.16 0.47
N SER A 81 14.99 30.04 -0.31
CA SER A 81 15.42 28.78 -0.94
C SER A 81 15.74 27.71 0.11
N ASP A 82 16.47 28.05 1.18
CA ASP A 82 16.82 27.09 2.23
C ASP A 82 15.60 26.64 3.03
N VAL A 83 14.64 27.55 3.30
CA VAL A 83 13.38 27.19 3.95
C VAL A 83 12.55 26.25 3.07
N ALA A 84 12.42 26.54 1.78
CA ALA A 84 11.71 25.68 0.83
C ALA A 84 12.39 24.30 0.71
N ALA A 85 13.72 24.27 0.61
CA ALA A 85 14.48 23.02 0.55
C ALA A 85 14.29 22.16 1.81
N ASN A 86 14.32 22.77 3.00
CA ASN A 86 14.08 22.06 4.26
C ASN A 86 12.65 21.53 4.37
N TYR A 87 11.66 22.30 3.90
CA TYR A 87 10.27 21.86 3.84
C TYR A 87 10.10 20.62 2.95
N PHE A 88 10.65 20.63 1.74
CA PHE A 88 10.63 19.46 0.86
C PHE A 88 11.38 18.27 1.46
N ARG A 89 12.53 18.50 2.09
CA ARG A 89 13.30 17.44 2.75
C ARG A 89 12.51 16.77 3.88
N SER A 90 11.73 17.55 4.63
CA SER A 90 10.86 17.03 5.68
C SER A 90 9.75 16.15 5.10
N GLN A 91 9.06 16.63 4.06
CA GLN A 91 8.02 15.83 3.40
C GLN A 91 8.56 14.54 2.79
N ILE A 92 9.76 14.58 2.19
CA ILE A 92 10.40 13.38 1.64
C ILE A 92 10.65 12.36 2.74
N ARG A 93 11.19 12.76 3.91
CA ARG A 93 11.39 11.83 5.03
C ARG A 93 10.08 11.24 5.53
N GLU A 94 9.05 12.06 5.68
CA GLU A 94 7.74 11.59 6.14
C GLU A 94 7.15 10.54 5.16
N GLN A 95 7.32 10.75 3.86
CA GLN A 95 6.93 9.75 2.86
C GLN A 95 7.83 8.51 2.89
N GLU A 96 9.14 8.64 3.08
CA GLU A 96 10.07 7.51 3.23
C GLU A 96 9.70 6.63 4.43
N ASP A 97 9.35 7.24 5.56
CA ASP A 97 8.89 6.55 6.77
C ASP A 97 7.57 5.81 6.50
N ALA A 98 6.61 6.46 5.83
CA ALA A 98 5.34 5.84 5.45
C ALA A 98 5.53 4.65 4.47
N ILE A 99 6.45 4.76 3.51
CA ILE A 99 6.80 3.67 2.59
C ILE A 99 7.39 2.49 3.36
N THR A 100 8.28 2.77 4.32
CA THR A 100 8.91 1.74 5.16
C THR A 100 7.87 0.99 5.99
N GLU A 101 6.93 1.71 6.59
CA GLU A 101 5.82 1.12 7.34
C GLU A 101 4.93 0.24 6.45
N LEU A 102 4.56 0.72 5.26
CA LEU A 102 3.79 -0.05 4.29
C LEU A 102 4.55 -1.32 3.84
N GLN A 103 5.86 -1.24 3.65
CA GLN A 103 6.69 -2.41 3.33
C GLN A 103 6.65 -3.45 4.45
N SER A 104 6.72 -3.02 5.71
CA SER A 104 6.59 -3.93 6.86
C SER A 104 5.23 -4.63 6.87
N GLN A 105 4.14 -3.90 6.60
CA GLN A 105 2.80 -4.48 6.54
C GLN A 105 2.65 -5.48 5.38
N ILE A 106 3.24 -5.20 4.22
CA ILE A 106 3.27 -6.14 3.09
C ILE A 106 3.97 -7.44 3.47
N ASP A 107 5.08 -7.38 4.21
CA ASP A 107 5.82 -8.58 4.60
C ASP A 107 5.06 -9.41 5.65
N LEU A 108 4.38 -8.77 6.59
CA LEU A 108 3.45 -9.44 7.52
C LEU A 108 2.31 -10.13 6.77
N LEU A 109 1.72 -9.44 5.78
CA LEU A 109 0.62 -9.99 4.99
C LEU A 109 1.06 -11.20 4.16
N LYS A 110 2.26 -11.14 3.56
CA LYS A 110 2.86 -12.28 2.84
C LYS A 110 3.03 -13.49 3.76
N ALA A 111 3.55 -13.29 4.97
CA ALA A 111 3.70 -14.37 5.93
C ALA A 111 2.35 -15.01 6.30
N SER A 112 1.31 -14.19 6.48
CA SER A 112 -0.04 -14.70 6.72
C SER A 112 -0.60 -15.49 5.53
N ILE A 113 -0.36 -15.04 4.30
CA ILE A 113 -0.79 -15.77 3.09
C ILE A 113 -0.13 -17.15 3.05
N THR A 114 1.17 -17.24 3.35
CA THR A 114 1.89 -18.52 3.41
C THR A 114 1.32 -19.45 4.48
N ASP A 115 0.96 -18.94 5.66
CA ASP A 115 0.30 -19.75 6.71
C ASP A 115 -1.04 -20.33 6.23
N TYR A 116 -1.87 -19.51 5.58
CA TYR A 116 -3.15 -19.97 5.03
C TYR A 116 -2.96 -21.00 3.90
N GLN A 117 -1.97 -20.82 3.03
CA GLN A 117 -1.66 -21.80 1.98
C GLN A 117 -1.25 -23.16 2.56
N ASN A 118 -0.46 -23.18 3.62
CA ASN A 118 -0.09 -24.42 4.30
C ASN A 118 -1.31 -25.10 4.93
N LYS A 119 -2.23 -24.33 5.53
CA LYS A 119 -3.49 -24.86 6.05
C LYS A 119 -4.39 -25.44 4.96
N GLU A 120 -4.47 -24.77 3.81
CA GLU A 120 -5.21 -25.28 2.65
C GLU A 120 -4.64 -26.62 2.17
N GLU A 121 -3.30 -26.74 2.11
CA GLU A 121 -2.65 -28.01 1.76
C GLU A 121 -2.95 -29.11 2.79
N ASP A 122 -2.94 -28.78 4.08
CA ASP A 122 -3.28 -29.72 5.14
C ASP A 122 -4.74 -30.18 5.04
N TYR A 123 -5.68 -29.26 4.84
CA TYR A 123 -7.09 -29.61 4.65
C TYR A 123 -7.30 -30.44 3.39
N LYS A 124 -6.58 -30.17 2.28
CA LYS A 124 -6.64 -31.02 1.10
C LYS A 124 -6.19 -32.45 1.40
N LYS A 125 -5.10 -32.63 2.15
CA LYS A 125 -4.64 -33.96 2.58
C LYS A 125 -5.69 -34.66 3.45
N GLN A 126 -6.33 -33.93 4.36
CA GLN A 126 -7.40 -34.48 5.20
C GLN A 126 -8.61 -34.90 4.37
N ILE A 127 -9.02 -34.10 3.39
CA ILE A 127 -10.11 -34.43 2.47
C ILE A 127 -9.78 -35.68 1.67
N THR A 128 -8.60 -35.76 1.05
CA THR A 128 -8.19 -36.97 0.32
C THR A 128 -8.16 -38.20 1.21
N ALA A 129 -7.69 -38.08 2.46
CA ALA A 129 -7.72 -39.19 3.41
C ALA A 129 -9.14 -39.61 3.84
N LEU A 130 -10.12 -38.71 3.74
CA LEU A 130 -11.53 -39.03 3.96
C LEU A 130 -12.16 -39.64 2.69
N GLU A 131 -11.84 -39.13 1.51
CA GLU A 131 -12.25 -39.69 0.21
C GLU A 131 -11.72 -41.12 0.05
N ASP A 132 -10.44 -41.39 0.39
CA ASP A 132 -9.87 -42.75 0.37
C ASP A 132 -10.61 -43.69 1.34
N LYS A 133 -11.07 -43.18 2.48
CA LYS A 133 -11.89 -43.94 3.43
C LYS A 133 -13.30 -44.16 2.92
N GLU A 134 -13.87 -43.17 2.24
CA GLU A 134 -15.17 -43.28 1.56
C GLU A 134 -15.09 -44.32 0.45
N GLU A 135 -14.07 -44.29 -0.41
CA GLU A 135 -13.83 -45.33 -1.42
C GLU A 135 -13.60 -46.72 -0.81
N ALA A 136 -12.90 -46.80 0.33
CA ALA A 136 -12.78 -48.06 1.07
C ALA A 136 -14.14 -48.53 1.63
N MET A 137 -15.03 -47.59 1.98
CA MET A 137 -16.39 -47.84 2.46
C MET A 137 -17.36 -48.21 1.32
N ASP A 138 -17.24 -47.56 0.16
CA ASP A 138 -17.96 -47.85 -1.08
C ASP A 138 -17.48 -49.18 -1.69
N GLY A 139 -16.20 -49.49 -1.57
CA GLY A 139 -15.64 -50.81 -1.84
C GLY A 139 -16.22 -51.89 -0.89
N LEU A 140 -16.63 -51.50 0.31
CA LEU A 140 -17.39 -52.36 1.23
C LEU A 140 -18.88 -52.44 0.85
N ALA A 141 -19.47 -51.37 0.32
CA ALA A 141 -20.84 -51.35 -0.22
C ALA A 141 -20.98 -52.08 -1.56
N SER A 142 -19.88 -52.25 -2.31
CA SER A 142 -19.75 -53.09 -3.51
C SER A 142 -19.86 -54.60 -3.24
N PHE A 143 -19.92 -55.05 -1.98
CA PHE A 143 -20.25 -56.43 -1.61
C PHE A 143 -21.76 -56.77 -1.74
N THR A 144 -22.48 -56.11 -2.65
CA THR A 144 -23.89 -56.42 -2.99
C THR A 144 -24.11 -57.77 -3.67
N ASP A 145 -23.12 -58.68 -3.69
CA ASP A 145 -23.33 -60.10 -4.02
C ASP A 145 -22.75 -61.10 -2.98
N ALA A 146 -22.28 -60.64 -1.82
CA ALA A 146 -21.74 -61.53 -0.79
C ALA A 146 -22.77 -61.90 0.28
N VAL A 147 -23.24 -63.15 0.18
CA VAL A 147 -23.85 -64.06 1.17
C VAL A 147 -24.10 -63.47 2.59
N PRO A 148 -25.36 -63.54 3.10
CA PRO A 148 -25.82 -62.89 4.34
C PRO A 148 -25.40 -63.61 5.63
N SER A 149 -24.11 -63.69 5.96
CA SER A 149 -23.65 -64.48 7.12
C SER A 149 -22.65 -63.83 8.08
N GLN A 150 -22.41 -62.52 7.98
CA GLN A 150 -21.62 -61.81 9.00
C GLN A 150 -22.37 -60.54 9.38
N GLY A 151 -23.04 -60.58 10.54
CA GLY A 151 -23.70 -59.41 11.12
C GLY A 151 -22.68 -58.35 11.50
N TYR A 152 -22.96 -57.10 11.15
CA TYR A 152 -22.22 -55.94 11.63
C TYR A 152 -23.07 -55.25 12.69
N GLU A 153 -22.49 -55.15 13.89
CA GLU A 153 -23.12 -54.72 15.15
C GLU A 153 -23.22 -53.20 15.35
N ASP A 154 -22.82 -52.37 14.40
CA ASP A 154 -22.81 -50.91 14.61
C ASP A 154 -23.19 -50.18 13.32
N MET A 155 -24.49 -49.94 13.15
CA MET A 155 -24.99 -49.06 12.10
C MET A 155 -26.06 -48.18 12.72
N PHE A 156 -25.65 -47.10 13.39
CA PHE A 156 -26.30 -45.78 13.52
C PHE A 156 -25.54 -44.94 14.57
N VAL A 157 -24.39 -44.36 14.20
CA VAL A 157 -23.58 -43.53 15.12
C VAL A 157 -23.73 -42.02 14.84
N SER A 158 -24.60 -41.60 13.90
CA SER A 158 -24.78 -40.15 13.62
C SER A 158 -26.13 -39.76 13.01
N ASP A 159 -26.51 -38.52 13.26
CA ASP A 159 -27.65 -37.82 12.67
C ASP A 159 -27.61 -37.92 11.13
N THR A 160 -28.68 -38.44 10.53
CA THR A 160 -28.78 -38.61 9.07
C THR A 160 -29.51 -37.42 8.44
N PHE A 161 -29.06 -36.94 7.28
CA PHE A 161 -29.71 -35.85 6.53
C PHE A 161 -30.28 -36.34 5.20
N LEU A 162 -31.56 -36.08 4.95
CA LEU A 162 -32.24 -36.36 3.68
C LEU A 162 -32.64 -35.04 3.02
N LYS A 163 -32.24 -34.84 1.77
CA LYS A 163 -32.58 -33.65 0.98
C LYS A 163 -33.41 -34.04 -0.24
N PHE A 164 -34.61 -33.50 -0.34
CA PHE A 164 -35.51 -33.66 -1.49
C PHE A 164 -35.59 -32.35 -2.28
N MET A 165 -35.59 -32.45 -3.60
CA MET A 165 -35.69 -31.30 -4.50
C MET A 165 -37.05 -31.34 -5.20
N THR A 166 -37.95 -30.41 -4.90
CA THR A 166 -39.20 -30.26 -5.64
C THR A 166 -38.95 -29.45 -6.91
N ASN A 167 -39.18 -30.09 -8.06
CA ASN A 167 -39.21 -29.37 -9.34
C ASN A 167 -40.55 -28.64 -9.42
N GLU A 168 -40.66 -27.45 -8.85
CA GLU A 168 -41.76 -26.55 -9.18
C GLU A 168 -41.49 -25.99 -10.59
N ALA A 169 -42.21 -26.51 -11.58
CA ALA A 169 -42.36 -25.79 -12.84
C ALA A 169 -43.20 -24.54 -12.55
N ASP A 170 -42.61 -23.36 -12.73
CA ASP A 170 -43.31 -22.08 -12.74
C ASP A 170 -44.52 -22.18 -13.69
N THR A 171 -45.71 -22.34 -13.14
CA THR A 171 -46.96 -22.27 -13.90
C THR A 171 -47.60 -20.92 -13.63
N SER A 172 -47.05 -19.90 -14.29
CA SER A 172 -47.85 -18.74 -14.66
C SER A 172 -48.61 -19.07 -15.94
N GLU A 173 -49.91 -18.78 -15.89
CA GLU A 173 -50.87 -18.68 -17.01
C GLU A 173 -51.80 -19.88 -17.24
N GLU A 174 -53.06 -19.59 -16.88
CA GLU A 174 -54.33 -20.05 -17.45
C GLU A 174 -54.30 -21.24 -18.42
N GLY A 175 -54.92 -22.33 -17.97
CA GLY A 175 -55.81 -23.12 -18.82
C GLY A 175 -55.16 -24.22 -19.65
N ALA A 176 -54.86 -25.36 -19.02
CA ALA A 176 -55.00 -26.68 -19.63
C ALA A 176 -55.01 -27.76 -18.54
N GLU A 177 -56.08 -28.57 -18.50
CA GLU A 177 -56.07 -29.85 -17.80
C GLU A 177 -55.08 -30.79 -18.51
N THR A 178 -53.88 -30.93 -17.96
CA THR A 178 -53.02 -32.09 -18.22
C THR A 178 -52.50 -32.60 -16.89
N THR A 179 -53.14 -33.66 -16.38
CA THR A 179 -52.63 -34.53 -15.31
C THR A 179 -51.33 -35.17 -15.77
N GLU A 180 -50.22 -34.47 -15.60
CA GLU A 180 -48.90 -35.07 -15.61
C GLU A 180 -48.60 -35.55 -14.19
N ALA A 181 -48.35 -36.86 -14.05
CA ALA A 181 -48.06 -37.49 -12.78
C ALA A 181 -46.76 -36.92 -12.21
N GLN A 182 -46.89 -36.12 -11.15
CA GLN A 182 -45.81 -35.64 -10.32
C GLN A 182 -45.01 -36.87 -9.84
N THR A 183 -43.76 -37.04 -10.30
CA THR A 183 -42.88 -38.08 -9.77
C THR A 183 -42.45 -37.67 -8.37
N THR A 184 -43.15 -38.18 -7.36
CA THR A 184 -42.78 -38.01 -5.96
C THR A 184 -41.42 -38.67 -5.75
N GLN A 185 -40.40 -37.87 -5.42
CA GLN A 185 -39.11 -38.40 -4.98
C GLN A 185 -39.32 -39.08 -3.64
N GLU A 186 -39.00 -40.36 -3.51
CA GLU A 186 -39.10 -41.09 -2.24
C GLU A 186 -37.71 -41.60 -1.83
N ALA A 187 -37.44 -41.63 -0.53
CA ALA A 187 -36.23 -42.25 0.01
C ALA A 187 -36.60 -43.53 0.77
N VAL A 188 -35.80 -44.59 0.61
CA VAL A 188 -35.98 -45.84 1.36
C VAL A 188 -34.83 -45.99 2.34
N LEU A 189 -35.12 -45.88 3.63
CA LEU A 189 -34.21 -46.14 4.72
C LEU A 189 -34.27 -47.62 5.10
N ARG A 190 -33.10 -48.25 5.26
CA ARG A 190 -32.98 -49.62 5.80
C ARG A 190 -32.61 -49.52 7.26
N VAL A 191 -33.48 -50.03 8.12
CA VAL A 191 -33.31 -50.00 9.57
C VAL A 191 -33.01 -51.42 10.03
N CYS A 192 -31.81 -51.64 10.55
CA CYS A 192 -31.44 -52.91 11.14
C CYS A 192 -32.01 -52.98 12.56
N ILE A 193 -32.90 -53.95 12.80
CA ILE A 193 -33.49 -54.17 14.12
C ILE A 193 -32.91 -55.48 14.64
N SER A 194 -32.25 -55.39 15.79
CA SER A 194 -31.64 -56.56 16.45
C SER A 194 -32.60 -57.14 17.48
N GLY A 195 -32.75 -58.46 17.50
CA GLY A 195 -33.64 -59.16 18.43
C GLY A 195 -35.12 -58.81 18.26
N ASP A 196 -35.91 -59.00 19.32
CA ASP A 196 -37.35 -58.69 19.35
C ASP A 196 -37.58 -57.23 19.80
N ILE A 197 -36.79 -56.30 19.26
CA ILE A 197 -36.93 -54.87 19.54
C ILE A 197 -38.03 -54.31 18.64
N GLU A 198 -38.90 -53.47 19.21
CA GLU A 198 -39.88 -52.68 18.48
C GLU A 198 -39.34 -51.25 18.32
N VAL A 199 -39.31 -50.77 17.08
CA VAL A 199 -38.89 -49.39 16.77
C VAL A 199 -40.11 -48.58 16.40
N SER A 200 -40.33 -47.46 17.11
CA SER A 200 -41.31 -46.46 16.73
C SER A 200 -40.66 -45.31 15.96
N VAL A 201 -41.40 -44.70 15.05
CA VAL A 201 -40.96 -43.53 14.27
C VAL A 201 -42.01 -42.47 14.39
N GLU A 202 -41.60 -41.23 14.62
CA GLU A 202 -42.47 -40.07 14.67
C GLU A 202 -41.89 -38.94 13.81
N SER A 203 -42.76 -38.23 13.08
CA SER A 203 -42.37 -37.04 12.32
C SER A 203 -42.72 -35.78 13.10
N SER A 204 -41.82 -34.80 13.11
CA SER A 204 -42.09 -33.49 13.72
C SER A 204 -43.07 -32.63 12.92
N ASP A 205 -43.19 -32.86 11.61
CA ASP A 205 -44.15 -32.19 10.70
C ASP A 205 -44.51 -33.17 9.57
N GLU A 206 -45.66 -33.84 9.70
CA GLU A 206 -46.14 -34.84 8.74
C GLU A 206 -46.47 -34.23 7.36
N ASP A 207 -46.77 -32.93 7.30
CA ASP A 207 -47.02 -32.26 6.02
C ASP A 207 -45.72 -32.05 5.24
N VAL A 208 -44.56 -31.94 5.93
CA VAL A 208 -43.24 -31.81 5.30
C VAL A 208 -42.64 -33.16 4.99
N ALA A 209 -42.72 -34.12 5.92
CA ALA A 209 -42.22 -35.47 5.72
C ALA A 209 -43.13 -36.49 6.40
N SER A 210 -43.70 -37.39 5.61
CA SER A 210 -44.45 -38.56 6.08
C SER A 210 -43.66 -39.83 5.81
N PHE A 211 -44.06 -40.94 6.43
CA PHE A 211 -43.37 -42.21 6.27
C PHE A 211 -44.32 -43.41 6.31
N THR A 212 -43.88 -44.52 5.71
CA THR A 212 -44.57 -45.81 5.79
C THR A 212 -43.56 -46.94 5.96
N TRP A 213 -43.88 -47.91 6.81
CA TRP A 213 -43.11 -49.14 6.92
C TRP A 213 -43.47 -50.10 5.78
N ASP A 214 -42.50 -50.41 4.93
CA ASP A 214 -42.63 -51.41 3.86
C ASP A 214 -42.49 -52.84 4.40
N THR A 215 -41.75 -53.02 5.51
CA THR A 215 -41.59 -54.29 6.21
C THR A 215 -41.72 -54.09 7.72
N SER A 216 -42.10 -55.15 8.45
CA SER A 216 -42.37 -55.09 9.89
C SER A 216 -41.23 -54.44 10.68
N PRO A 217 -41.50 -53.42 11.52
CA PRO A 217 -40.50 -52.77 12.37
C PRO A 217 -40.21 -53.56 13.67
N VAL A 218 -40.42 -54.88 13.64
CA VAL A 218 -40.27 -55.77 14.79
C VAL A 218 -39.54 -57.03 14.35
N GLY A 219 -38.53 -57.42 15.12
CA GLY A 219 -37.82 -58.69 14.98
C GLY A 219 -36.40 -58.57 14.40
N PRO A 220 -35.66 -59.69 14.30
CA PRO A 220 -34.22 -59.72 14.07
C PRO A 220 -33.85 -59.54 12.58
N SER A 221 -34.36 -58.52 11.92
CA SER A 221 -34.24 -58.34 10.47
C SER A 221 -34.17 -56.88 10.05
N VAL A 222 -33.90 -56.66 8.76
CA VAL A 222 -33.88 -55.32 8.16
C VAL A 222 -35.31 -54.88 7.86
N ALA A 223 -35.78 -53.87 8.59
CA ALA A 223 -37.00 -53.16 8.27
C ALA A 223 -36.73 -52.07 7.21
N ARG A 224 -37.73 -51.75 6.38
CA ARG A 224 -37.62 -50.71 5.35
C ARG A 224 -38.64 -49.63 5.63
N LEU A 225 -38.16 -48.41 5.81
CA LEU A 225 -38.98 -47.22 5.97
C LEU A 225 -38.93 -46.40 4.68
N ARG A 226 -40.09 -46.17 4.08
CA ARG A 226 -40.25 -45.25 2.95
C ARG A 226 -40.55 -43.87 3.49
N VAL A 227 -39.76 -42.87 3.13
CA VAL A 227 -39.94 -41.46 3.48
C VAL A 227 -40.47 -40.73 2.25
N ILE A 228 -41.58 -40.04 2.45
CA ILE A 228 -42.34 -39.34 1.42
C ILE A 228 -42.29 -37.84 1.73
N PRO A 229 -41.64 -37.02 0.91
CA PRO A 229 -41.62 -35.57 1.07
C PRO A 229 -42.98 -34.98 0.70
N GLY A 230 -43.41 -33.98 1.47
CA GLY A 230 -44.62 -33.20 1.23
C GLY A 230 -44.29 -31.75 0.87
N LYS A 231 -44.78 -30.80 1.65
CA LYS A 231 -44.56 -29.36 1.45
C LYS A 231 -43.10 -28.97 1.72
N LYS A 232 -42.66 -27.87 1.10
CA LYS A 232 -41.36 -27.26 1.37
C LYS A 232 -41.20 -26.93 2.86
N GLY A 233 -40.06 -27.31 3.43
CA GLY A 233 -39.80 -27.14 4.85
C GLY A 233 -38.76 -28.11 5.40
N THR A 234 -38.67 -28.15 6.72
CA THR A 234 -37.78 -29.05 7.45
C THR A 234 -38.60 -29.87 8.44
N ALA A 235 -38.38 -31.18 8.46
CA ALA A 235 -38.96 -32.11 9.44
C ALA A 235 -37.85 -32.97 10.05
N ILE A 236 -38.13 -33.55 11.21
CA ILE A 236 -37.26 -34.50 11.90
C ILE A 236 -38.04 -35.79 12.08
N LEU A 237 -37.53 -36.89 11.55
CA LEU A 237 -38.01 -38.22 11.87
C LEU A 237 -37.21 -38.74 13.07
N THR A 238 -37.90 -39.02 14.17
CA THR A 238 -37.30 -39.55 15.40
C THR A 238 -37.61 -41.03 15.50
N PHE A 239 -36.57 -41.86 15.42
CA PHE A 239 -36.63 -43.29 15.64
C PHE A 239 -36.39 -43.53 17.12
N THR A 240 -37.29 -44.22 17.79
CA THR A 240 -37.17 -44.56 19.20
C THR A 240 -37.10 -46.06 19.34
N ASN A 241 -36.06 -46.54 20.04
CA ASN A 241 -35.98 -47.91 20.50
C ASN A 241 -36.89 -48.07 21.73
N ASN A 242 -37.99 -48.82 21.59
CA ASN A 242 -38.98 -48.95 22.66
C ASN A 242 -38.48 -49.76 23.87
N LEU A 243 -37.29 -50.38 23.79
CA LEU A 243 -36.71 -51.15 24.89
C LEU A 243 -35.87 -50.30 25.84
N ASN A 244 -35.11 -49.32 25.31
CA ASN A 244 -34.13 -48.55 26.08
C ASN A 244 -34.25 -47.03 25.90
N ASP A 245 -35.28 -46.54 25.20
CA ASP A 245 -35.55 -45.14 24.89
C ASP A 245 -34.42 -44.41 24.12
N GLU A 246 -33.49 -45.15 23.51
CA GLU A 246 -32.49 -44.55 22.64
C GLU A 246 -33.14 -43.99 21.38
N GLN A 247 -32.72 -42.79 20.99
CA GLN A 247 -33.28 -42.06 19.87
C GLN A 247 -32.25 -41.78 18.79
N ILE A 248 -32.66 -41.98 17.55
CA ILE A 248 -31.91 -41.58 16.36
C ILE A 248 -32.76 -40.55 15.60
N LYS A 249 -32.12 -39.46 15.16
CA LYS A 249 -32.79 -38.40 14.42
C LYS A 249 -32.36 -38.38 12.97
N VAL A 250 -33.35 -38.28 12.09
CA VAL A 250 -33.15 -38.07 10.66
C VAL A 250 -33.75 -36.72 10.29
N TYR A 251 -32.92 -35.79 9.85
CA TYR A 251 -33.32 -34.46 9.42
C TYR A 251 -33.71 -34.52 7.96
N VAL A 252 -34.96 -34.16 7.67
CA VAL A 252 -35.53 -34.13 6.32
C VAL A 252 -35.69 -32.69 5.89
N TYR A 253 -35.14 -32.36 4.73
CA TYR A 253 -35.21 -31.05 4.13
C TYR A 253 -35.80 -31.13 2.74
N VAL A 254 -36.94 -30.46 2.54
CA VAL A 254 -37.67 -30.42 1.27
C VAL A 254 -37.56 -29.00 0.70
N GLN A 255 -36.87 -28.85 -0.43
CA GLN A 255 -36.66 -27.58 -1.13
C GLN A 255 -37.60 -27.38 -2.29
#